data_AF-A0A3B9ZEZ1-F1
#
_entry.id   AF-A0A3B9ZEZ1-F1
#
_cell.length_a   1.000
_cell.length_b   1.000
_cell.length_c   1.000
_cell.angle_alpha   90.00
_cell.angle_beta   90.00
_cell.angle_gamma   90.00
#
_symmetry.space_group_name_H-M   'P 1'
#
loop_
_entity.id
_entity.type
_entity.pdbx_description
1 polymer ?
#
loop_
_entity_poly.entity_id
_entity_poly.type
_entity_poly.pdbx_seq_one_letter_code
_entity_poly.pdbx_strand_id
1 'polypeptide(L)'
;MMPKAITRKTFVQRFFLFLIGLLSFPALSKSLVEDKESDFIKQIAATNSTEAREEENVSIIYEVKNGTPEQNLTKAIEMMGGIEKFIGKNDIVILKPNAQWWNQGMTNTNAMKGFIGLVLGMPGFSGEIIVAENHHDFDLRHASNLRGWTTNFKNGDFNFNELVQYFQDKGYGNVTKYHWCDAGPYSKVKTPKDRIKHLVNEGIKTLLNKHRGRIVSDPEDGDGYVWSDTEYSYDGKKTKMSYPIFTSKFSKTTIDFKNGAWRNGKYTGEPVKFINFAALNHHSSFAGVTSSLKNYLGIVDMTCGYIGAEPEGYVSFHYIGIPGMGGAIGTFMNTIRKADLNIVTAEWVGFASRTDTRLATRTKTILASTDPVALDYYGAKNILFPLGGSAAQLNNPDDKNGPFRKYLELCAIQGIGTLDEQKIKILSRDSHYGQ
;
A
#
# COMPACT_ATOMS: atom_id res chain seq x y z
N MET A 1 -9.80 -40.84 73.15
CA MET A 1 -10.99 -39.97 73.03
C MET A 1 -10.72 -38.91 71.97
N MET A 2 -11.30 -39.06 70.78
CA MET A 2 -11.78 -37.91 69.97
C MET A 2 -13.21 -37.56 70.44
N PRO A 3 -13.84 -36.43 70.06
CA PRO A 3 -13.32 -35.15 69.53
C PRO A 3 -13.92 -33.92 70.26
N LYS A 4 -13.44 -32.70 69.95
CA LYS A 4 -14.28 -31.51 69.74
C LYS A 4 -13.50 -30.43 68.97
N ALA A 5 -13.81 -30.31 67.67
CA ALA A 5 -13.80 -29.02 66.96
C ALA A 5 -15.03 -28.21 67.46
N ILE A 6 -15.08 -26.89 67.45
CA ILE A 6 -15.27 -25.91 66.35
C ILE A 6 -15.20 -24.54 67.11
N THR A 7 -14.58 -23.42 66.70
CA THR A 7 -15.02 -22.48 65.64
C THR A 7 -14.01 -21.32 65.46
N ARG A 8 -14.02 -20.79 64.24
CA ARG A 8 -13.27 -19.67 63.61
C ARG A 8 -13.21 -18.34 64.37
N LYS A 9 -12.06 -17.66 64.31
CA LYS A 9 -11.84 -16.40 63.53
C LYS A 9 -10.40 -15.88 63.73
N THR A 10 -9.59 -15.95 62.68
CA THR A 10 -8.22 -15.44 62.62
C THR A 10 -8.20 -13.96 62.24
N PHE A 11 -7.78 -13.17 63.22
CA PHE A 11 -6.77 -12.10 63.15
C PHE A 11 -6.07 -11.89 61.80
N VAL A 12 -6.32 -10.77 61.13
CA VAL A 12 -5.29 -10.01 60.39
C VAL A 12 -5.58 -8.51 60.54
N GLN A 13 -4.75 -7.85 61.33
CA GLN A 13 -4.54 -6.41 61.34
C GLN A 13 -3.84 -5.96 60.05
N ARG A 14 -4.17 -4.73 59.63
CA ARG A 14 -3.55 -3.88 58.58
C ARG A 14 -4.17 -3.99 57.18
N PHE A 15 -5.21 -3.20 56.93
CA PHE A 15 -5.22 -2.07 55.99
C PHE A 15 -6.63 -1.46 56.03
N PHE A 16 -6.75 -0.24 56.56
CA PHE A 16 -8.04 0.45 56.74
C PHE A 16 -8.06 1.73 55.91
N LEU A 17 -9.27 2.04 55.45
CA LEU A 17 -9.78 3.25 54.75
C LEU A 17 -9.66 3.24 53.22
N PHE A 18 -10.71 2.87 52.46
CA PHE A 18 -12.11 3.35 52.33
C PHE A 18 -12.25 4.44 51.25
N LEU A 19 -13.28 4.20 50.46
CA LEU A 19 -13.64 4.81 49.19
C LEU A 19 -14.40 6.13 49.42
N ILE A 20 -14.42 6.94 48.36
CA ILE A 20 -15.37 8.02 48.01
C ILE A 20 -14.91 9.46 48.33
N GLY A 21 -14.67 10.20 47.25
CA GLY A 21 -14.62 11.67 47.23
C GLY A 21 -14.01 12.18 45.93
N LEU A 22 -14.86 12.51 44.96
CA LEU A 22 -14.52 13.27 43.74
C LEU A 22 -13.58 14.44 44.04
N LEU A 23 -12.59 14.68 43.17
CA LEU A 23 -12.24 15.99 42.58
C LEU A 23 -11.09 15.84 41.57
N SER A 24 -11.47 15.82 40.30
CA SER A 24 -10.85 16.43 39.12
C SER A 24 -9.36 16.80 39.14
N PHE A 25 -8.52 16.06 38.40
CA PHE A 25 -7.36 16.62 37.68
C PHE A 25 -7.03 15.77 36.44
N PRO A 26 -7.42 16.21 35.23
CA PRO A 26 -6.68 15.89 34.02
C PRO A 26 -6.42 17.17 33.21
N ALA A 27 -5.20 17.73 33.28
CA ALA A 27 -4.80 18.83 32.40
C ALA A 27 -3.30 18.88 32.06
N LEU A 28 -2.42 18.26 32.85
CA LEU A 28 -0.97 18.49 32.69
C LEU A 28 -0.20 17.47 31.83
N SER A 29 -0.82 16.36 31.39
CA SER A 29 -0.12 15.35 30.57
C SER A 29 -0.45 15.37 29.08
N LYS A 30 -1.51 16.09 28.67
CA LYS A 30 -1.88 16.25 27.25
C LYS A 30 -1.08 17.35 26.56
N SER A 31 -0.83 18.48 27.22
CA SER A 31 -0.14 19.62 26.58
C SER A 31 1.32 19.30 26.23
N LEU A 32 2.03 18.56 27.07
CA LEU A 32 3.45 18.20 26.84
C LEU A 32 3.68 17.25 25.66
N VAL A 33 2.65 16.52 25.22
CA VAL A 33 2.73 15.62 24.06
C VAL A 33 2.31 16.35 22.79
N GLU A 34 1.28 17.20 22.85
CA GLU A 34 0.83 18.06 21.75
C GLU A 34 1.89 19.11 21.37
N ASP A 35 2.59 19.69 22.36
CA ASP A 35 3.66 20.68 22.12
C ASP A 35 4.86 20.06 21.39
N LYS A 36 5.23 18.81 21.71
CA LYS A 36 6.36 18.12 21.06
C LYS A 36 6.04 17.66 19.63
N GLU A 37 4.81 17.23 19.36
CA GLU A 37 4.34 16.87 18.01
C GLU A 37 4.27 18.13 17.13
N SER A 38 3.82 19.27 17.69
CA SER A 38 3.80 20.57 17.01
C SER A 38 5.20 21.10 16.69
N ASP A 39 6.13 21.01 17.64
CA ASP A 39 7.50 21.52 17.46
C ASP A 39 8.31 20.68 16.46
N PHE A 40 8.09 19.36 16.41
CA PHE A 40 8.70 18.49 15.40
C PHE A 40 8.21 18.82 13.97
N ILE A 41 6.91 19.09 13.80
CA ILE A 41 6.32 19.49 12.50
C ILE A 41 6.88 20.85 12.04
N LYS A 42 7.05 21.80 12.97
CA LYS A 42 7.63 23.12 12.67
C LYS A 42 9.11 23.04 12.29
N GLN A 43 9.87 22.15 12.94
CA GLN A 43 11.32 22.05 12.72
C GLN A 43 11.66 21.44 11.34
N ILE A 44 10.84 20.53 10.81
CA ILE A 44 11.00 19.99 9.45
C ILE A 44 10.65 21.05 8.39
N ALA A 45 9.57 21.80 8.60
CA ALA A 45 9.11 22.84 7.67
C ALA A 45 10.12 23.98 7.49
N ALA A 46 10.91 24.31 8.52
CA ALA A 46 11.86 25.41 8.49
C ALA A 46 13.12 25.17 7.62
N THR A 47 13.42 23.93 7.25
CA THR A 47 14.68 23.58 6.54
C THR A 47 14.62 23.71 5.01
N ASN A 48 13.46 24.01 4.41
CA ASN A 48 13.26 23.92 2.95
C ASN A 48 12.79 25.23 2.28
N SER A 49 13.19 26.41 2.76
CA SER A 49 12.84 27.67 2.10
C SER A 49 13.98 28.23 1.25
N THR A 50 13.91 28.00 -0.06
CA THR A 50 14.53 28.86 -1.08
C THR A 50 13.45 29.33 -2.03
N GLU A 51 13.29 30.65 -2.12
CA GLU A 51 12.28 31.36 -2.90
C GLU A 51 12.47 31.13 -4.41
N ALA A 52 11.71 30.21 -4.96
CA ALA A 52 11.29 30.23 -6.35
C ALA A 52 9.79 30.53 -6.37
N ARG A 53 9.34 31.42 -7.27
CA ARG A 53 7.91 31.73 -7.44
C ARG A 53 7.15 30.43 -7.70
N GLU A 54 6.38 29.96 -6.72
CA GLU A 54 5.48 28.82 -6.86
C GLU A 54 4.41 29.18 -7.89
N GLU A 55 4.49 28.63 -9.10
CA GLU A 55 3.27 28.32 -9.83
C GLU A 55 2.42 27.46 -8.90
N GLU A 56 1.19 27.88 -8.58
CA GLU A 56 0.31 27.11 -7.70
C GLU A 56 0.17 25.69 -8.25
N ASN A 57 0.89 24.73 -7.64
CA ASN A 57 0.81 23.32 -7.98
C ASN A 57 -0.57 22.79 -7.55
N VAL A 58 -1.55 22.94 -8.45
CA VAL A 58 -2.90 22.40 -8.27
C VAL A 58 -2.89 20.91 -8.57
N SER A 59 -3.34 20.10 -7.61
CA SER A 59 -3.54 18.67 -7.77
C SER A 59 -4.87 18.41 -8.46
N ILE A 60 -4.84 17.68 -9.58
CA ILE A 60 -6.04 17.36 -10.36
C ILE A 60 -6.45 15.91 -10.11
N ILE A 61 -7.72 15.71 -9.75
CA ILE A 61 -8.32 14.40 -9.59
C ILE A 61 -9.36 14.20 -10.69
N TYR A 62 -9.21 13.11 -11.42
CA TYR A 62 -10.11 12.70 -12.47
C TYR A 62 -11.06 11.64 -11.91
N GLU A 63 -12.33 11.97 -11.81
CA GLU A 63 -13.38 11.06 -11.35
C GLU A 63 -14.26 10.67 -12.53
N VAL A 64 -14.41 9.36 -12.75
CA VAL A 64 -15.29 8.86 -13.79
C VAL A 64 -16.22 7.80 -13.26
N LYS A 65 -17.52 7.93 -13.58
CA LYS A 65 -18.59 7.13 -12.99
C LYS A 65 -19.49 6.44 -14.01
N ASN A 66 -20.21 5.45 -13.48
CA ASN A 66 -21.40 4.82 -14.04
C ASN A 66 -21.22 3.89 -15.25
N GLY A 67 -20.15 4.01 -16.04
CA GLY A 67 -19.82 3.03 -17.10
C GLY A 67 -19.28 1.69 -16.56
N THR A 68 -18.87 0.80 -17.46
CA THR A 68 -18.08 -0.38 -17.08
C THR A 68 -16.70 0.05 -16.54
N PRO A 69 -15.98 -0.81 -15.79
CA PRO A 69 -14.63 -0.49 -15.33
C PRO A 69 -13.68 -0.09 -16.47
N GLU A 70 -13.74 -0.76 -17.62
CA GLU A 70 -12.99 -0.42 -18.83
C GLU A 70 -13.36 0.97 -19.36
N GLN A 71 -14.66 1.26 -19.49
CA GLN A 71 -15.14 2.55 -20.02
C GLN A 71 -14.73 3.71 -19.11
N ASN A 72 -14.94 3.55 -17.80
CA ASN A 72 -14.57 4.56 -16.81
C ASN A 72 -13.07 4.82 -16.81
N LEU A 73 -12.26 3.76 -16.89
CA LEU A 73 -10.82 3.93 -16.98
C LEU A 73 -10.42 4.65 -18.27
N THR A 74 -10.90 4.18 -19.42
CA THR A 74 -10.55 4.78 -20.71
C THR A 74 -10.90 6.26 -20.74
N LYS A 75 -12.07 6.63 -20.23
CA LYS A 75 -12.49 8.02 -20.15
C LYS A 75 -11.64 8.83 -19.17
N ALA A 76 -11.21 8.24 -18.04
CA ALA A 76 -10.31 8.93 -17.13
C ALA A 76 -8.96 9.24 -17.81
N ILE A 77 -8.38 8.28 -18.52
CA ILE A 77 -7.12 8.49 -19.26
C ILE A 77 -7.29 9.50 -20.40
N GLU A 78 -8.42 9.47 -21.12
CA GLU A 78 -8.77 10.47 -22.14
C GLU A 78 -8.80 11.89 -21.53
N MET A 79 -9.48 12.08 -20.40
CA MET A 79 -9.54 13.36 -19.69
C MET A 79 -8.17 13.85 -19.23
N MET A 80 -7.24 12.92 -18.95
CA MET A 80 -5.86 13.25 -18.57
C MET A 80 -4.98 13.66 -19.75
N GLY A 81 -5.48 13.55 -20.99
CA GLY A 81 -4.78 13.90 -22.22
C GLY A 81 -4.31 12.72 -23.06
N GLY A 82 -4.84 11.51 -22.81
CA GLY A 82 -4.46 10.28 -23.54
C GLY A 82 -3.36 9.49 -22.85
N ILE A 83 -3.19 8.23 -23.27
CA ILE A 83 -2.24 7.29 -22.65
C ILE A 83 -0.78 7.67 -22.95
N GLU A 84 -0.56 8.29 -24.11
CA GLU A 84 0.74 8.73 -24.62
C GLU A 84 1.39 9.83 -23.77
N LYS A 85 0.61 10.50 -22.91
CA LYS A 85 1.13 11.45 -21.91
C LYS A 85 1.94 10.74 -20.82
N PHE A 86 1.63 9.47 -20.55
CA PHE A 86 2.23 8.71 -19.45
C PHE A 86 3.18 7.62 -19.95
N ILE A 87 2.85 7.01 -21.07
CA ILE A 87 3.55 5.83 -21.60
C ILE A 87 4.13 6.13 -22.98
N GLY A 88 5.43 5.89 -23.13
CA GLY A 88 6.15 5.88 -24.39
C GLY A 88 6.09 4.52 -25.08
N LYS A 89 6.39 4.50 -26.38
CA LYS A 89 6.27 3.28 -27.23
C LYS A 89 7.18 2.13 -26.80
N ASN A 90 8.29 2.43 -26.14
CA ASN A 90 9.33 1.46 -25.78
C ASN A 90 9.44 1.30 -24.26
N ASP A 91 8.49 1.84 -23.50
CA ASP A 91 8.58 1.86 -22.04
C ASP A 91 8.36 0.46 -21.46
N ILE A 92 9.07 0.19 -20.37
CA ILE A 92 8.77 -0.94 -19.47
C ILE A 92 7.72 -0.45 -18.48
N VAL A 93 6.49 -0.98 -18.56
CA VAL A 93 5.35 -0.53 -17.77
C VAL A 93 5.06 -1.52 -16.63
N ILE A 94 5.31 -1.10 -15.40
CA ILE A 94 5.01 -1.87 -14.20
C ILE A 94 3.61 -1.48 -13.70
N LEU A 95 2.72 -2.46 -13.61
CA LEU A 95 1.39 -2.31 -13.02
C LEU A 95 1.36 -2.96 -11.65
N LYS A 96 1.12 -2.17 -10.59
CA LYS A 96 1.02 -2.69 -9.21
C LYS A 96 -0.44 -2.77 -8.76
N PRO A 97 -1.06 -3.97 -8.74
CA PRO A 97 -2.39 -4.15 -8.16
C PRO A 97 -2.35 -4.27 -6.63
N ASN A 98 -3.52 -4.23 -6.00
CA ASN A 98 -3.78 -4.94 -4.75
C ASN A 98 -4.10 -6.42 -5.07
N ALA A 99 -3.24 -7.35 -4.68
CA ALA A 99 -3.46 -8.79 -4.88
C ALA A 99 -3.48 -9.62 -3.58
N GLN A 100 -3.31 -8.99 -2.42
CA GLN A 100 -3.35 -9.67 -1.12
C GLN A 100 -4.71 -10.27 -0.76
N TRP A 101 -5.79 -9.71 -1.28
CA TRP A 101 -7.15 -10.10 -0.93
C TRP A 101 -7.92 -10.58 -2.17
N TRP A 102 -9.20 -10.88 -1.97
CA TRP A 102 -10.17 -11.30 -2.98
C TRP A 102 -11.42 -10.41 -2.86
N ASN A 103 -12.42 -10.61 -3.73
CA ASN A 103 -13.58 -9.72 -3.86
C ASN A 103 -13.14 -8.26 -4.01
N GLN A 104 -13.88 -7.29 -3.44
CA GLN A 104 -13.56 -5.87 -3.50
C GLN A 104 -12.17 -5.49 -2.96
N GLY A 105 -11.50 -6.38 -2.22
CA GLY A 105 -10.17 -6.15 -1.67
C GLY A 105 -9.03 -6.31 -2.67
N MET A 106 -9.27 -6.92 -3.83
CA MET A 106 -8.35 -6.88 -4.97
C MET A 106 -8.71 -5.76 -5.93
N THR A 107 -7.71 -5.26 -6.66
CA THR A 107 -7.93 -4.31 -7.77
C THR A 107 -8.93 -4.89 -8.77
N ASN A 108 -9.82 -4.05 -9.29
CA ASN A 108 -10.72 -4.48 -10.34
C ASN A 108 -9.95 -4.80 -11.64
N THR A 109 -9.95 -6.07 -12.06
CA THR A 109 -9.16 -6.53 -13.20
C THR A 109 -9.67 -6.02 -14.54
N ASN A 110 -10.95 -5.66 -14.63
CA ASN A 110 -11.53 -5.11 -15.85
C ASN A 110 -11.03 -3.68 -16.09
N ALA A 111 -10.89 -2.87 -15.04
CA ALA A 111 -10.18 -1.60 -15.16
C ALA A 111 -8.74 -1.83 -15.63
N MET A 112 -7.96 -2.68 -14.98
CA MET A 112 -6.59 -2.98 -15.41
C MET A 112 -6.51 -3.50 -16.86
N LYS A 113 -7.47 -4.34 -17.28
CA LYS A 113 -7.63 -4.79 -18.68
C LYS A 113 -7.79 -3.62 -19.65
N GLY A 114 -8.61 -2.63 -19.30
CA GLY A 114 -8.77 -1.40 -20.08
C GLY A 114 -7.44 -0.66 -20.25
N PHE A 115 -6.63 -0.55 -19.19
CA PHE A 115 -5.34 0.14 -19.23
C PHE A 115 -4.35 -0.56 -20.15
N ILE A 116 -4.22 -1.88 -19.97
CA ILE A 116 -3.36 -2.72 -20.80
C ILE A 116 -3.79 -2.61 -22.28
N GLY A 117 -5.11 -2.61 -22.54
CA GLY A 117 -5.66 -2.41 -23.88
C GLY A 117 -5.29 -1.06 -24.51
N LEU A 118 -5.30 0.03 -23.74
CA LEU A 118 -4.86 1.34 -24.21
C LEU A 118 -3.39 1.35 -24.59
N VAL A 119 -2.52 0.80 -23.73
CA VAL A 119 -1.07 0.75 -23.97
C VAL A 119 -0.75 -0.10 -25.21
N LEU A 120 -1.30 -1.31 -25.29
CA LEU A 120 -1.07 -2.20 -26.44
C LEU A 120 -1.69 -1.66 -27.74
N GLY A 121 -2.74 -0.83 -27.64
CA GLY A 121 -3.39 -0.17 -28.76
C GLY A 121 -2.61 1.02 -29.32
N MET A 122 -1.57 1.50 -28.63
CA MET A 122 -0.74 2.59 -29.12
C MET A 122 -0.01 2.21 -30.42
N PRO A 123 -0.07 3.04 -31.48
CA PRO A 123 0.60 2.74 -32.74
C PRO A 123 2.12 2.55 -32.59
N GLY A 124 2.57 1.31 -32.78
CA GLY A 124 3.99 0.94 -32.72
C GLY A 124 4.53 0.75 -31.30
N PHE A 125 3.68 0.47 -30.31
CA PHE A 125 4.15 0.03 -29.00
C PHE A 125 4.97 -1.26 -29.14
N SER A 126 6.21 -1.23 -28.64
CA SER A 126 7.16 -2.33 -28.64
C SER A 126 7.75 -2.63 -27.26
N GLY A 127 7.36 -1.84 -26.25
CA GLY A 127 7.71 -2.05 -24.86
C GLY A 127 7.03 -3.28 -24.25
N GLU A 128 7.02 -3.34 -22.93
CA GLU A 128 6.43 -4.45 -22.18
C GLU A 128 5.61 -3.99 -21.00
N ILE A 129 4.70 -4.86 -20.55
CA ILE A 129 3.83 -4.62 -19.41
C ILE A 129 4.03 -5.74 -18.40
N ILE A 130 4.34 -5.40 -17.16
CA ILE A 130 4.61 -6.34 -16.07
C ILE A 130 3.65 -6.07 -14.93
N VAL A 131 2.72 -6.99 -14.67
CA VAL A 131 1.88 -6.96 -13.47
C VAL A 131 2.72 -7.49 -12.30
N ALA A 132 3.10 -6.63 -11.37
CA ALA A 132 4.07 -6.96 -10.32
C ALA A 132 3.54 -6.64 -8.92
N GLU A 133 3.68 -7.57 -7.98
CA GLU A 133 3.08 -7.44 -6.66
C GLU A 133 3.75 -8.34 -5.60
N ASN A 134 3.91 -7.81 -4.38
CA ASN A 134 4.17 -8.59 -3.17
C ASN A 134 2.91 -8.61 -2.29
N HIS A 135 2.26 -9.76 -2.20
CA HIS A 135 1.03 -9.87 -1.40
C HIS A 135 1.32 -10.26 0.05
N HIS A 136 2.60 -10.43 0.41
CA HIS A 136 3.05 -10.76 1.76
C HIS A 136 2.39 -12.00 2.36
N ASP A 137 2.16 -13.05 1.55
CA ASP A 137 1.72 -14.33 2.11
C ASP A 137 2.94 -15.11 2.59
N PHE A 138 2.81 -15.60 3.82
CA PHE A 138 3.77 -16.47 4.47
C PHE A 138 3.37 -17.93 4.41
N ASP A 139 2.30 -18.28 3.68
CA ASP A 139 1.95 -19.70 3.49
C ASP A 139 2.96 -20.38 2.57
N LEU A 140 3.99 -20.94 3.21
CA LEU A 140 5.12 -21.68 2.65
C LEU A 140 4.72 -22.89 1.80
N ARG A 141 3.44 -23.29 1.82
CA ARG A 141 2.91 -24.47 1.12
C ARG A 141 2.44 -24.15 -0.30
N HIS A 142 2.21 -22.89 -0.59
CA HIS A 142 1.69 -22.45 -1.87
C HIS A 142 2.55 -21.29 -2.37
N ALA A 143 3.27 -21.52 -3.46
CA ALA A 143 4.12 -20.53 -4.11
C ALA A 143 3.38 -19.20 -4.39
N SER A 144 4.09 -18.18 -4.88
CA SER A 144 3.60 -16.80 -5.08
C SER A 144 2.31 -16.62 -5.93
N ASN A 145 1.72 -17.69 -6.47
CA ASN A 145 0.40 -17.73 -7.11
C ASN A 145 -0.72 -18.03 -6.10
N LEU A 146 -1.04 -17.06 -5.24
CA LEU A 146 -2.11 -17.15 -4.25
C LEU A 146 -3.00 -15.90 -4.26
N ARG A 147 -4.09 -15.94 -3.48
CA ARG A 147 -4.97 -14.78 -3.24
C ARG A 147 -5.54 -14.24 -4.56
N GLY A 148 -5.42 -12.94 -4.82
CA GLY A 148 -5.89 -12.29 -6.05
C GLY A 148 -5.31 -12.88 -7.33
N TRP A 149 -4.22 -13.65 -7.27
CA TRP A 149 -3.62 -14.31 -8.43
C TRP A 149 -4.36 -15.56 -8.88
N THR A 150 -5.04 -16.29 -7.98
CA THR A 150 -5.67 -17.59 -8.29
C THR A 150 -7.10 -17.72 -7.77
N THR A 151 -7.64 -16.68 -7.13
CA THR A 151 -8.99 -16.70 -6.55
C THR A 151 -10.10 -16.90 -7.60
N ASN A 152 -11.17 -17.57 -7.19
CA ASN A 152 -12.46 -17.59 -7.90
C ASN A 152 -13.39 -16.45 -7.46
N PHE A 153 -13.08 -15.80 -6.34
CA PHE A 153 -13.78 -14.64 -5.81
C PHE A 153 -13.17 -13.35 -6.37
N LYS A 154 -13.43 -13.09 -7.64
CA LYS A 154 -12.76 -12.05 -8.45
C LYS A 154 -13.42 -10.68 -8.25
N ASN A 155 -12.68 -9.61 -8.55
CA ASN A 155 -13.22 -8.27 -8.75
C ASN A 155 -13.05 -7.88 -10.22
N GLY A 156 -14.06 -8.16 -11.04
CA GLY A 156 -13.94 -8.18 -12.50
C GLY A 156 -13.98 -9.61 -13.03
N ASP A 157 -13.68 -9.76 -14.32
CA ASP A 157 -13.87 -11.03 -15.03
C ASP A 157 -12.74 -12.04 -14.75
N PHE A 158 -11.60 -11.57 -14.23
CA PHE A 158 -10.36 -12.32 -14.13
C PHE A 158 -9.80 -12.28 -12.69
N ASN A 159 -9.07 -13.32 -12.30
CA ASN A 159 -7.96 -13.15 -11.37
C ASN A 159 -6.72 -12.67 -12.14
N PHE A 160 -5.64 -12.26 -11.47
CA PHE A 160 -4.49 -11.68 -12.18
C PHE A 160 -3.76 -12.67 -13.10
N ASN A 161 -3.80 -13.98 -12.81
CA ASN A 161 -3.21 -14.98 -13.71
C ASN A 161 -4.00 -15.10 -15.01
N GLU A 162 -5.31 -15.20 -14.91
CA GLU A 162 -6.20 -15.25 -16.07
C GLU A 162 -6.14 -13.96 -16.88
N LEU A 163 -6.00 -12.79 -16.24
CA LEU A 163 -5.86 -11.52 -16.96
C LEU A 163 -4.58 -11.50 -17.82
N VAL A 164 -3.45 -11.92 -17.26
CA VAL A 164 -2.20 -12.02 -18.03
C VAL A 164 -2.34 -13.05 -19.15
N GLN A 165 -2.92 -14.21 -18.87
CA GLN A 165 -3.16 -15.26 -19.85
C GLN A 165 -4.07 -14.75 -20.99
N TYR A 166 -5.12 -13.99 -20.68
CA TYR A 166 -6.03 -13.41 -21.67
C TYR A 166 -5.30 -12.58 -22.73
N PHE A 167 -4.31 -11.79 -22.34
CA PHE A 167 -3.51 -11.01 -23.30
C PHE A 167 -2.51 -11.89 -24.06
N GLN A 168 -1.88 -12.86 -23.39
CA GLN A 168 -0.95 -13.79 -24.02
C GLN A 168 -1.64 -14.66 -25.08
N ASP A 169 -2.86 -15.13 -24.81
CA ASP A 169 -3.70 -15.89 -25.77
C ASP A 169 -4.06 -15.07 -27.01
N LYS A 170 -4.01 -13.74 -26.92
CA LYS A 170 -4.20 -12.80 -28.03
C LYS A 170 -2.91 -12.43 -28.76
N GLY A 171 -1.79 -13.07 -28.42
CA GLY A 171 -0.48 -12.84 -29.05
C GLY A 171 0.38 -11.78 -28.36
N TYR A 172 -0.07 -11.20 -27.23
CA TYR A 172 0.71 -10.19 -26.49
C TYR A 172 1.64 -10.85 -25.46
N GLY A 173 2.69 -11.51 -25.95
CA GLY A 173 3.70 -12.17 -25.10
C GLY A 173 4.50 -11.20 -24.22
N ASN A 174 4.45 -9.90 -24.52
CA ASN A 174 5.04 -8.81 -23.75
C ASN A 174 4.18 -8.34 -22.56
N VAL A 175 3.02 -8.96 -22.31
CA VAL A 175 2.27 -8.82 -21.06
C VAL A 175 2.65 -9.98 -20.15
N THR A 176 3.30 -9.68 -19.04
CA THR A 176 3.81 -10.68 -18.10
C THR A 176 3.44 -10.35 -16.66
N LYS A 177 3.81 -11.24 -15.75
CA LYS A 177 3.70 -11.02 -14.30
C LYS A 177 5.03 -11.26 -13.61
N TYR A 178 5.18 -10.59 -12.48
CA TYR A 178 6.25 -10.85 -11.53
C TYR A 178 5.69 -10.92 -10.10
N HIS A 179 6.19 -11.86 -9.31
CA HIS A 179 5.87 -11.91 -7.89
C HIS A 179 7.09 -11.49 -7.10
N TRP A 180 7.01 -10.33 -6.45
CA TRP A 180 8.05 -9.97 -5.49
C TRP A 180 7.84 -10.80 -4.23
N CYS A 181 8.94 -11.29 -3.66
CA CYS A 181 8.91 -12.12 -2.47
C CYS A 181 9.78 -11.47 -1.40
N ASP A 182 9.26 -11.39 -0.17
CA ASP A 182 10.02 -10.92 0.99
C ASP A 182 11.36 -11.70 1.12
N ALA A 183 12.44 -10.98 1.42
CA ALA A 183 13.81 -11.44 1.18
C ALA A 183 14.63 -11.74 2.45
N GLY A 184 14.30 -11.10 3.55
CA GLY A 184 15.01 -11.20 4.82
C GLY A 184 14.81 -12.53 5.56
N PRO A 185 15.76 -12.89 6.45
CA PRO A 185 15.57 -13.99 7.39
C PRO A 185 14.41 -13.66 8.34
N TYR A 186 13.56 -14.63 8.64
CA TYR A 186 12.48 -14.42 9.61
C TYR A 186 13.03 -14.28 11.02
N SER A 187 12.44 -13.39 11.81
CA SER A 187 12.79 -13.28 13.22
C SER A 187 12.47 -14.58 13.95
N LYS A 188 13.30 -14.94 14.94
CA LYS A 188 13.02 -16.04 15.87
C LYS A 188 11.89 -15.71 16.87
N VAL A 189 11.15 -14.60 16.66
CA VAL A 189 10.24 -14.03 17.66
C VAL A 189 9.05 -14.94 17.87
N LYS A 190 8.94 -15.38 19.13
CA LYS A 190 7.83 -16.18 19.64
C LYS A 190 6.61 -15.29 19.88
N THR A 191 5.58 -15.38 19.05
CA THR A 191 4.26 -14.78 19.35
C THR A 191 3.23 -15.89 19.60
N PRO A 192 2.03 -15.65 20.16
CA PRO A 192 1.00 -16.69 20.28
C PRO A 192 0.60 -17.36 18.93
N LYS A 193 1.01 -16.77 17.80
CA LYS A 193 1.02 -17.34 16.44
C LYS A 193 2.23 -18.24 16.13
N ASP A 194 2.95 -18.68 17.15
CA ASP A 194 4.00 -19.71 17.14
C ASP A 194 3.54 -21.10 16.66
N ARG A 195 2.43 -21.21 15.92
CA ARG A 195 2.11 -22.44 15.16
C ARG A 195 2.98 -22.62 13.91
N ILE A 196 3.93 -21.72 13.65
CA ILE A 196 5.10 -22.03 12.80
C ILE A 196 6.12 -22.91 13.57
N LYS A 197 5.92 -23.16 14.87
CA LYS A 197 6.75 -24.03 15.72
C LYS A 197 6.44 -25.53 15.60
N HIS A 198 5.71 -25.96 14.57
CA HIS A 198 5.47 -27.39 14.34
C HIS A 198 5.91 -27.95 12.98
N LEU A 199 6.61 -27.16 12.16
CA LEU A 199 7.00 -27.60 10.82
C LEU A 199 8.47 -27.32 10.50
N VAL A 200 9.36 -27.78 11.39
CA VAL A 200 10.79 -27.89 11.08
C VAL A 200 11.17 -29.37 11.06
N ASN A 201 10.74 -30.06 10.00
CA ASN A 201 11.48 -31.20 9.47
C ASN A 201 12.40 -30.65 8.36
N GLU A 202 13.59 -31.22 8.20
CA GLU A 202 14.63 -30.69 7.30
C GLU A 202 14.18 -30.49 5.84
N GLY A 203 13.14 -31.21 5.39
CA GLY A 203 12.51 -31.00 4.07
C GLY A 203 11.81 -29.64 3.88
N ILE A 204 11.37 -28.97 4.95
CA ILE A 204 10.72 -27.65 4.87
C ILE A 204 11.74 -26.52 4.75
N LYS A 205 12.95 -26.63 5.33
CA LYS A 205 14.02 -25.64 5.11
C LYS A 205 14.38 -25.48 3.63
N THR A 206 14.33 -26.57 2.88
CA THR A 206 14.58 -26.57 1.43
C THR A 206 13.43 -25.92 0.65
N LEU A 207 12.18 -26.10 1.09
CA LEU A 207 11.00 -25.41 0.52
C LEU A 207 10.98 -23.91 0.88
N LEU A 208 11.40 -23.57 2.10
CA LEU A 208 11.59 -22.19 2.56
C LEU A 208 12.56 -21.44 1.64
N ASN A 209 13.66 -22.05 1.22
CA ASN A 209 14.66 -21.39 0.39
C ASN A 209 14.32 -21.36 -1.11
N LYS A 210 13.44 -22.25 -1.60
CA LYS A 210 13.08 -22.32 -3.03
C LYS A 210 12.09 -21.23 -3.50
N HIS A 211 11.38 -20.59 -2.58
CA HIS A 211 10.33 -19.61 -2.90
C HIS A 211 10.52 -18.24 -2.25
N ARG A 212 11.70 -17.99 -1.66
CA ARG A 212 12.03 -16.71 -1.01
C ARG A 212 12.69 -15.75 -1.98
N GLY A 213 12.47 -14.46 -1.72
CA GLY A 213 13.36 -13.43 -2.25
C GLY A 213 14.73 -13.54 -1.59
N ARG A 214 15.65 -12.72 -2.05
CA ARG A 214 16.98 -12.55 -1.43
C ARG A 214 17.29 -11.09 -1.27
N ILE A 215 18.10 -10.78 -0.27
CA ILE A 215 18.65 -9.44 -0.11
C ILE A 215 19.74 -9.31 -1.17
N VAL A 216 19.69 -8.24 -1.95
CA VAL A 216 20.66 -7.92 -3.00
C VAL A 216 21.16 -6.50 -2.80
N SER A 217 22.35 -6.23 -3.29
CA SER A 217 22.96 -4.90 -3.24
C SER A 217 22.71 -4.11 -4.53
N ASP A 218 22.71 -4.79 -5.67
CA ASP A 218 22.55 -4.17 -6.99
C ASP A 218 22.01 -5.17 -8.05
N PRO A 219 21.75 -4.73 -9.30
CA PRO A 219 21.23 -5.60 -10.36
C PRO A 219 22.14 -6.76 -10.80
N GLU A 220 23.45 -6.71 -10.58
CA GLU A 220 24.39 -7.81 -10.89
C GLU A 220 24.16 -9.02 -10.00
N ASP A 221 23.78 -8.78 -8.74
CA ASP A 221 23.37 -9.86 -7.85
C ASP A 221 22.16 -10.58 -8.47
N GLY A 222 21.23 -9.83 -9.05
CA GLY A 222 20.01 -10.25 -9.76
C GLY A 222 18.73 -10.04 -8.92
N ASP A 223 17.69 -10.83 -9.19
CA ASP A 223 16.36 -10.65 -8.57
C ASP A 223 16.34 -10.72 -7.04
N GLY A 224 15.73 -9.75 -6.36
CA GLY A 224 15.67 -9.67 -4.90
C GLY A 224 15.13 -8.35 -4.39
N TYR A 225 15.47 -8.02 -3.15
CA TYR A 225 15.20 -6.72 -2.53
C TYR A 225 16.49 -6.04 -2.10
N VAL A 226 16.60 -4.75 -2.40
CA VAL A 226 17.61 -3.89 -1.79
C VAL A 226 17.06 -3.34 -0.47
N TRP A 227 17.86 -3.43 0.59
CA TRP A 227 17.60 -2.72 1.85
C TRP A 227 18.52 -1.50 1.91
N SER A 228 17.98 -0.33 1.57
CA SER A 228 18.79 0.87 1.40
C SER A 228 19.27 1.48 2.72
N ASP A 229 20.18 2.44 2.62
CA ASP A 229 20.64 3.24 3.75
C ASP A 229 19.68 4.36 4.14
N THR A 230 18.70 4.67 3.29
CA THR A 230 17.64 5.63 3.62
C THR A 230 16.71 5.03 4.67
N GLU A 231 16.53 5.76 5.78
CA GLU A 231 15.63 5.39 6.86
C GLU A 231 14.57 6.48 7.13
N TYR A 232 13.46 6.05 7.73
CA TYR A 232 12.45 6.92 8.31
C TYR A 232 12.23 6.52 9.77
N SER A 233 12.10 7.52 10.64
CA SER A 233 11.88 7.32 12.07
C SER A 233 10.54 7.91 12.51
N TYR A 234 9.83 7.19 13.37
CA TYR A 234 8.59 7.67 13.98
C TYR A 234 8.40 6.99 15.32
N ASP A 235 8.11 7.78 16.37
CA ASP A 235 7.81 7.29 17.72
C ASP A 235 8.82 6.26 18.25
N GLY A 236 10.11 6.61 18.16
CA GLY A 236 11.21 5.78 18.63
C GLY A 236 11.50 4.52 17.80
N LYS A 237 10.74 4.27 16.72
CA LYS A 237 10.98 3.17 15.79
C LYS A 237 11.63 3.69 14.50
N LYS A 238 12.36 2.80 13.82
CA LYS A 238 13.04 3.06 12.55
C LYS A 238 12.65 2.04 11.49
N THR A 239 12.53 2.47 10.24
CA THR A 239 12.33 1.59 9.09
C THR A 239 13.23 2.00 7.94
N LYS A 240 13.78 1.03 7.20
CA LYS A 240 14.60 1.26 6.01
C LYS A 240 13.75 1.20 4.76
N MET A 241 14.05 2.05 3.78
CA MET A 241 13.44 1.93 2.46
C MET A 241 13.96 0.65 1.81
N SER A 242 13.05 -0.25 1.43
CA SER A 242 13.37 -1.47 0.70
C SER A 242 12.60 -1.55 -0.59
N TYR A 243 13.24 -1.98 -1.67
CA TYR A 243 12.65 -1.99 -3.01
C TYR A 243 13.12 -3.18 -3.84
N PRO A 244 12.29 -3.66 -4.78
CA PRO A 244 12.61 -4.85 -5.54
C PRO A 244 13.59 -4.56 -6.68
N ILE A 245 14.43 -5.54 -6.96
CA ILE A 245 15.11 -5.73 -8.24
C ILE A 245 14.55 -7.00 -8.85
N PHE A 246 14.17 -6.98 -10.12
CA PHE A 246 13.56 -8.14 -10.74
C PHE A 246 13.77 -8.20 -12.25
N THR A 247 13.85 -9.40 -12.81
CA THR A 247 14.13 -9.58 -14.24
C THR A 247 12.87 -9.92 -15.01
N SER A 248 12.60 -9.15 -16.06
CA SER A 248 11.50 -9.42 -16.98
C SER A 248 11.65 -10.81 -17.61
N LYS A 249 10.55 -11.56 -17.64
CA LYS A 249 10.50 -12.83 -18.36
C LYS A 249 10.50 -12.66 -19.88
N PHE A 250 10.01 -11.53 -20.38
CA PHE A 250 9.89 -11.24 -21.80
C PHE A 250 11.21 -10.71 -22.36
N SER A 251 11.66 -9.53 -21.93
CA SER A 251 12.83 -8.86 -22.49
C SER A 251 14.16 -9.32 -21.90
N LYS A 252 14.14 -10.06 -20.78
CA LYS A 252 15.31 -10.39 -19.94
C LYS A 252 16.01 -9.17 -19.35
N THR A 253 15.38 -8.00 -19.41
CA THR A 253 15.85 -6.79 -18.73
C THR A 253 15.71 -6.96 -17.23
N THR A 254 16.76 -6.65 -16.48
CA THR A 254 16.65 -6.50 -15.03
C THR A 254 16.17 -5.09 -14.73
N ILE A 255 15.14 -4.98 -13.89
CA ILE A 255 14.56 -3.72 -13.46
C ILE A 255 14.99 -3.49 -12.03
N ASP A 256 15.81 -2.47 -11.82
CA ASP A 256 16.03 -1.86 -10.52
C ASP A 256 14.90 -0.88 -10.26
N PHE A 257 14.04 -1.15 -9.28
CA PHE A 257 12.88 -0.29 -9.05
C PHE A 257 13.26 1.14 -8.68
N LYS A 258 14.46 1.39 -8.15
CA LYS A 258 14.97 2.74 -7.94
C LYS A 258 15.58 3.29 -9.23
N ASN A 259 16.58 2.60 -9.77
CA ASN A 259 17.50 3.18 -10.76
C ASN A 259 17.12 2.91 -12.23
N GLY A 260 16.12 2.06 -12.49
CA GLY A 260 15.56 1.80 -13.82
C GLY A 260 16.07 0.51 -14.48
N ALA A 261 16.01 0.47 -15.80
CA ALA A 261 16.35 -0.71 -16.59
C ALA A 261 17.86 -0.95 -16.66
N TRP A 262 18.26 -2.21 -16.49
CA TRP A 262 19.64 -2.67 -16.45
C TRP A 262 19.82 -3.87 -17.37
N ARG A 263 20.89 -3.85 -18.18
CA ARG A 263 21.32 -4.94 -19.06
C ARG A 263 22.84 -4.91 -19.22
N ASN A 264 23.48 -6.09 -19.19
CA ASN A 264 24.89 -6.27 -19.54
C ASN A 264 25.85 -5.34 -18.75
N GLY A 265 25.75 -5.30 -17.43
CA GLY A 265 26.68 -4.54 -16.58
C GLY A 265 26.38 -3.04 -16.48
N LYS A 266 25.29 -2.54 -17.06
CA LYS A 266 24.97 -1.11 -17.05
C LYS A 266 23.47 -0.80 -17.11
N TYR A 267 23.12 0.37 -16.58
CA TYR A 267 21.80 0.95 -16.80
C TYR A 267 21.64 1.38 -18.25
N THR A 268 20.49 1.06 -18.84
CA THR A 268 20.23 1.29 -20.27
C THR A 268 19.68 2.69 -20.56
N GLY A 269 19.16 3.38 -19.54
CA GLY A 269 18.40 4.62 -19.72
C GLY A 269 17.00 4.41 -20.30
N GLU A 270 16.58 3.16 -20.53
CA GLU A 270 15.24 2.84 -21.00
C GLU A 270 14.20 3.24 -19.94
N PRO A 271 13.12 3.96 -20.31
CA PRO A 271 12.14 4.42 -19.35
C PRO A 271 11.40 3.25 -18.69
N VAL A 272 11.38 3.26 -17.36
CA VAL A 272 10.54 2.38 -16.54
C VAL A 272 9.40 3.21 -15.97
N LYS A 273 8.17 2.88 -16.35
CA LYS A 273 6.93 3.53 -15.89
C LYS A 273 6.28 2.71 -14.79
N PHE A 274 5.88 3.37 -13.72
CA PHE A 274 5.24 2.74 -12.58
C PHE A 274 3.82 3.25 -12.39
N ILE A 275 2.84 2.38 -12.60
CA ILE A 275 1.42 2.68 -12.49
C ILE A 275 0.84 1.93 -11.29
N ASN A 276 0.33 2.69 -10.32
CA ASN A 276 -0.21 2.17 -9.08
C ASN A 276 -1.72 1.96 -9.19
N PHE A 277 -2.17 0.71 -9.14
CA PHE A 277 -3.58 0.32 -9.23
C PHE A 277 -4.10 -0.16 -7.87
N ALA A 278 -4.83 0.70 -7.16
CA ALA A 278 -5.38 0.37 -5.86
C ALA A 278 -6.88 0.09 -5.91
N ALA A 279 -7.39 -0.72 -4.99
CA ALA A 279 -8.82 -0.76 -4.64
C ALA A 279 -9.12 0.27 -3.55
N LEU A 280 -10.39 0.65 -3.36
CA LEU A 280 -10.83 1.55 -2.29
C LEU A 280 -11.66 0.80 -1.24
N ASN A 281 -11.12 0.64 -0.02
CA ASN A 281 -11.81 -0.10 1.04
C ASN A 281 -11.42 0.37 2.44
N HIS A 282 -12.30 0.20 3.43
CA HIS A 282 -11.88 0.09 4.82
C HIS A 282 -11.01 -1.15 4.99
N HIS A 283 -9.84 -0.98 5.59
CA HIS A 283 -8.92 -2.07 5.86
C HIS A 283 -9.07 -2.64 7.27
N SER A 284 -8.81 -1.80 8.28
CA SER A 284 -8.91 -2.09 9.71
C SER A 284 -8.59 -0.83 10.55
N SER A 285 -8.76 -0.90 11.86
CA SER A 285 -8.29 0.13 12.81
C SER A 285 -6.76 0.35 12.80
N PHE A 286 -5.98 -0.61 12.31
CA PHE A 286 -4.51 -0.53 12.23
C PHE A 286 -3.99 0.02 10.91
N ALA A 287 -4.88 0.28 9.95
CA ALA A 287 -4.52 0.65 8.58
C ALA A 287 -5.37 1.79 8.01
N GLY A 288 -6.55 2.04 8.56
CA GLY A 288 -7.54 2.94 7.98
C GLY A 288 -8.00 2.45 6.61
N VAL A 289 -7.74 3.24 5.58
CA VAL A 289 -8.18 3.03 4.21
C VAL A 289 -7.12 2.27 3.39
N THR A 290 -7.55 1.27 2.62
CA THR A 290 -6.79 0.77 1.47
C THR A 290 -7.15 1.60 0.25
N SER A 291 -6.14 2.28 -0.29
CA SER A 291 -6.17 3.06 -1.52
C SER A 291 -4.72 3.24 -2.01
N SER A 292 -4.41 4.27 -2.80
CA SER A 292 -3.14 4.45 -3.51
C SER A 292 -1.92 4.43 -2.61
N LEU A 293 -1.92 5.14 -1.47
CA LEU A 293 -0.74 5.19 -0.59
C LEU A 293 -0.47 3.82 0.03
N LYS A 294 -1.50 3.21 0.63
CA LYS A 294 -1.36 1.90 1.28
C LYS A 294 -0.96 0.80 0.29
N ASN A 295 -1.23 0.94 -1.00
CA ASN A 295 -0.83 -0.06 -2.00
C ASN A 295 0.70 -0.17 -2.18
N TYR A 296 1.46 0.85 -1.78
CA TYR A 296 2.94 0.80 -1.72
C TYR A 296 3.46 -0.22 -0.72
N LEU A 297 2.66 -0.61 0.27
CA LEU A 297 3.06 -1.65 1.21
C LEU A 297 3.38 -2.96 0.50
N GLY A 298 2.68 -3.30 -0.59
CA GLY A 298 2.99 -4.49 -1.39
C GLY A 298 4.15 -4.32 -2.37
N ILE A 299 4.95 -3.26 -2.23
CA ILE A 299 6.20 -3.04 -2.98
C ILE A 299 7.40 -3.28 -2.08
N VAL A 300 7.30 -3.01 -0.78
CA VAL A 300 8.43 -3.07 0.15
C VAL A 300 8.62 -4.48 0.69
N ASP A 301 9.79 -4.78 1.25
CA ASP A 301 10.03 -6.06 1.92
C ASP A 301 9.50 -6.02 3.36
N MET A 302 8.51 -6.84 3.67
CA MET A 302 7.93 -6.88 5.03
C MET A 302 8.88 -7.51 6.06
N THR A 303 9.94 -8.18 5.62
CA THR A 303 10.99 -8.75 6.46
C THR A 303 12.21 -7.83 6.65
N CYS A 304 12.20 -6.61 6.09
CA CYS A 304 13.23 -5.60 6.39
C CYS A 304 12.98 -4.99 7.77
N GLY A 305 13.65 -5.53 8.79
CA GLY A 305 13.35 -5.30 10.21
C GLY A 305 12.17 -6.17 10.67
N TYR A 306 11.72 -6.02 11.92
CA TYR A 306 10.57 -6.80 12.44
C TYR A 306 9.40 -6.74 11.45
N ILE A 307 8.91 -7.87 10.93
CA ILE A 307 8.94 -9.29 11.37
C ILE A 307 10.18 -10.14 11.00
N GLY A 308 11.11 -9.62 10.22
CA GLY A 308 12.42 -10.24 9.95
C GLY A 308 13.38 -10.13 11.13
N ALA A 309 14.45 -10.92 11.09
CA ALA A 309 15.51 -10.92 12.09
C ALA A 309 16.47 -9.74 11.91
N GLU A 310 16.53 -9.18 10.70
CA GLU A 310 17.48 -8.18 10.29
C GLU A 310 16.81 -7.08 9.45
N PRO A 311 17.37 -5.87 9.39
CA PRO A 311 18.45 -5.41 10.27
C PRO A 311 17.94 -5.20 11.69
N GLU A 312 18.78 -5.52 12.69
CA GLU A 312 18.44 -5.36 14.10
C GLU A 312 18.16 -3.88 14.42
N GLY A 313 17.17 -3.62 15.29
CA GLY A 313 16.76 -2.26 15.65
C GLY A 313 15.79 -1.59 14.67
N TYR A 314 15.44 -2.26 13.56
CA TYR A 314 14.47 -1.77 12.58
C TYR A 314 13.16 -2.56 12.64
N VAL A 315 12.10 -1.91 12.18
CA VAL A 315 10.80 -2.51 11.89
C VAL A 315 10.47 -2.28 10.42
N SER A 316 9.66 -3.15 9.81
CA SER A 316 9.18 -2.90 8.45
C SER A 316 8.11 -1.79 8.43
N PHE A 317 7.75 -1.33 7.24
CA PHE A 317 6.73 -0.29 7.04
C PHE A 317 5.40 -0.66 7.70
N HIS A 318 5.09 -1.95 7.74
CA HIS A 318 3.87 -2.49 8.34
C HIS A 318 3.84 -2.34 9.87
N TYR A 319 5.00 -2.15 10.51
CA TYR A 319 5.16 -2.17 11.97
C TYR A 319 5.73 -0.87 12.56
N ILE A 320 6.08 0.12 11.72
CA ILE A 320 6.41 1.48 12.16
C ILE A 320 5.22 2.14 12.88
N GLY A 321 4.00 1.64 12.66
CA GLY A 321 2.77 2.06 13.34
C GLY A 321 1.96 3.05 12.53
N ILE A 322 0.71 3.27 12.95
CA ILE A 322 -0.13 4.35 12.43
C ILE A 322 -0.11 5.51 13.41
N PRO A 323 0.10 6.75 12.95
CA PRO A 323 0.17 7.18 11.54
C PRO A 323 1.52 7.04 10.83
N GLY A 324 2.62 6.70 11.53
CA GLY A 324 4.00 6.69 11.00
C GLY A 324 4.21 6.02 9.64
N MET A 325 3.41 5.02 9.29
CA MET A 325 3.40 4.36 7.99
C MET A 325 3.25 5.34 6.82
N GLY A 326 2.46 6.41 6.98
CA GLY A 326 2.28 7.43 5.95
C GLY A 326 3.58 8.16 5.63
N GLY A 327 4.35 8.53 6.66
CA GLY A 327 5.67 9.16 6.49
C GLY A 327 6.72 8.20 5.90
N ALA A 328 6.69 6.92 6.26
CA ALA A 328 7.56 5.92 5.62
C ALA A 328 7.26 5.78 4.11
N ILE A 329 5.98 5.74 3.73
CA ILE A 329 5.55 5.70 2.32
C ILE A 329 5.93 7.01 1.60
N GLY A 330 5.73 8.16 2.22
CA GLY A 330 6.15 9.45 1.65
C GLY A 330 7.66 9.51 1.40
N THR A 331 8.45 9.04 2.37
CA THR A 331 9.92 8.95 2.26
C THR A 331 10.32 8.01 1.11
N PHE A 332 9.64 6.88 0.96
CA PHE A 332 9.86 5.95 -0.13
C PHE A 332 9.60 6.59 -1.50
N MET A 333 8.47 7.31 -1.65
CA MET A 333 8.15 7.98 -2.92
C MET A 333 9.18 9.05 -3.29
N ASN A 334 9.68 9.78 -2.28
CA ASN A 334 10.64 10.86 -2.49
C ASN A 334 12.07 10.35 -2.81
N THR A 335 12.45 9.18 -2.26
CA THR A 335 13.85 8.71 -2.31
C THR A 335 14.08 7.48 -3.19
N ILE A 336 13.03 6.71 -3.47
CA ILE A 336 13.10 5.48 -4.27
C ILE A 336 12.36 5.68 -5.59
N ARG A 337 11.03 5.71 -5.55
CA ARG A 337 10.19 5.87 -6.74
C ARG A 337 8.76 6.24 -6.36
N LYS A 338 8.27 7.32 -6.94
CA LYS A 338 6.84 7.67 -7.00
C LYS A 338 6.22 7.09 -8.27
N ALA A 339 4.96 6.71 -8.20
CA ALA A 339 4.16 6.30 -9.35
C ALA A 339 3.99 7.47 -10.32
N ASP A 340 4.18 7.19 -11.61
CA ASP A 340 3.88 8.11 -12.71
C ASP A 340 2.37 8.40 -12.77
N LEU A 341 1.55 7.44 -12.35
CA LEU A 341 0.09 7.56 -12.29
C LEU A 341 -0.49 6.66 -11.20
N ASN A 342 -1.45 7.19 -10.43
CA ASN A 342 -2.25 6.44 -9.48
C ASN A 342 -3.68 6.30 -10.00
N ILE A 343 -4.19 5.07 -9.97
CA ILE A 343 -5.55 4.73 -10.36
C ILE A 343 -6.19 3.97 -9.19
N VAL A 344 -7.32 4.47 -8.72
CA VAL A 344 -8.15 3.80 -7.70
C VAL A 344 -9.36 3.19 -8.38
N THR A 345 -9.45 1.86 -8.35
CA THR A 345 -10.58 1.08 -8.85
C THR A 345 -11.64 0.94 -7.78
N ALA A 346 -12.56 1.90 -7.72
CA ALA A 346 -13.68 1.92 -6.78
C ALA A 346 -14.95 1.29 -7.39
N GLU A 347 -14.81 0.28 -8.27
CA GLU A 347 -15.98 -0.44 -8.83
C GLU A 347 -16.87 -0.98 -7.71
N TRP A 348 -16.25 -1.67 -6.76
CA TRP A 348 -16.82 -2.05 -5.47
C TRP A 348 -15.98 -1.45 -4.35
N VAL A 349 -16.66 -0.84 -3.37
CA VAL A 349 -16.05 -0.18 -2.22
C VAL A 349 -16.51 -0.86 -0.96
N GLY A 350 -15.58 -1.51 -0.26
CA GLY A 350 -15.80 -2.15 1.03
C GLY A 350 -15.84 -1.13 2.15
N PHE A 351 -17.03 -0.67 2.54
CA PHE A 351 -17.18 0.39 3.54
C PHE A 351 -16.81 -0.04 4.96
N ALA A 352 -16.94 -1.34 5.27
CA ALA A 352 -16.53 -1.90 6.57
C ALA A 352 -15.65 -3.17 6.45
N SER A 353 -15.49 -3.73 5.25
CA SER A 353 -14.62 -4.87 5.02
C SER A 353 -14.11 -4.91 3.58
N ARG A 354 -12.85 -5.28 3.43
CA ARG A 354 -12.22 -5.52 2.13
C ARG A 354 -12.48 -6.92 1.55
N THR A 355 -13.08 -7.84 2.30
CA THR A 355 -13.32 -9.22 1.82
C THR A 355 -14.77 -9.68 1.96
N ASP A 356 -15.55 -9.09 2.86
CA ASP A 356 -16.97 -9.42 3.04
C ASP A 356 -17.81 -8.60 2.07
N THR A 357 -18.41 -9.27 1.09
CA THR A 357 -19.21 -8.62 0.03
C THR A 357 -20.50 -8.00 0.55
N ARG A 358 -21.00 -8.41 1.72
CA ARG A 358 -22.18 -7.80 2.36
C ARG A 358 -21.88 -6.42 2.96
N LEU A 359 -20.61 -6.12 3.15
CA LEU A 359 -20.09 -4.86 3.69
C LEU A 359 -19.39 -4.04 2.60
N ALA A 360 -19.88 -4.16 1.37
CA ALA A 360 -19.40 -3.44 0.20
C ALA A 360 -20.56 -2.88 -0.63
N THR A 361 -20.29 -1.80 -1.35
CA THR A 361 -21.25 -1.15 -2.26
C THR A 361 -20.62 -0.96 -3.62
N ARG A 362 -21.39 -1.19 -4.68
CA ARG A 362 -20.93 -0.94 -6.04
C ARG A 362 -21.05 0.56 -6.33
N THR A 363 -19.92 1.25 -6.44
CA THR A 363 -19.92 2.70 -6.72
C THR A 363 -19.63 3.01 -8.18
N LYS A 364 -19.21 2.01 -8.98
CA LYS A 364 -18.93 2.15 -10.40
C LYS A 364 -18.02 3.34 -10.73
N THR A 365 -16.99 3.53 -9.91
CA THR A 365 -16.13 4.72 -9.99
C THR A 365 -14.68 4.34 -10.26
N ILE A 366 -14.02 5.12 -11.12
CA ILE A 366 -12.57 5.20 -11.25
C ILE A 366 -12.12 6.58 -10.78
N LEU A 367 -11.08 6.62 -9.96
CA LEU A 367 -10.34 7.85 -9.67
C LEU A 367 -8.93 7.75 -10.25
N ALA A 368 -8.40 8.83 -10.80
CA ALA A 368 -7.02 8.89 -11.27
C ALA A 368 -6.35 10.23 -10.93
N SER A 369 -5.07 10.19 -10.57
CA SER A 369 -4.25 11.39 -10.33
C SER A 369 -2.75 11.04 -10.29
N THR A 370 -1.90 12.04 -10.53
CA THR A 370 -0.46 12.00 -10.22
C THR A 370 -0.15 12.39 -8.76
N ASP A 371 -1.14 12.88 -8.02
CA ASP A 371 -1.09 13.16 -6.59
C ASP A 371 -1.82 12.06 -5.80
N PRO A 372 -1.10 11.12 -5.15
CA PRO A 372 -1.72 10.04 -4.41
C PRO A 372 -2.32 10.48 -3.07
N VAL A 373 -1.84 11.57 -2.45
CA VAL A 373 -2.38 12.05 -1.17
C VAL A 373 -3.73 12.72 -1.40
N ALA A 374 -3.81 13.62 -2.38
CA ALA A 374 -5.06 14.24 -2.76
C ALA A 374 -6.09 13.19 -3.23
N LEU A 375 -5.63 12.18 -3.98
CA LEU A 375 -6.47 11.09 -4.48
C LEU A 375 -7.07 10.25 -3.35
N ASP A 376 -6.26 9.84 -2.37
CA ASP A 376 -6.71 9.08 -1.20
C ASP A 376 -7.61 9.91 -0.28
N TYR A 377 -7.27 11.19 -0.07
CA TYR A 377 -8.11 12.15 0.65
C TYR A 377 -9.50 12.28 0.01
N TYR A 378 -9.56 12.56 -1.29
CA TYR A 378 -10.81 12.72 -2.02
C TYR A 378 -11.63 11.43 -2.05
N GLY A 379 -11.00 10.29 -2.36
CA GLY A 379 -11.68 9.00 -2.44
C GLY A 379 -12.25 8.59 -1.09
N ALA A 380 -11.52 8.83 0.00
CA ALA A 380 -12.04 8.59 1.33
C ALA A 380 -13.21 9.52 1.68
N LYS A 381 -13.06 10.83 1.46
CA LYS A 381 -14.06 11.86 1.81
C LYS A 381 -15.37 11.71 1.04
N ASN A 382 -15.28 11.50 -0.27
CA ASN A 382 -16.42 11.63 -1.18
C ASN A 382 -17.02 10.29 -1.62
N ILE A 383 -16.32 9.18 -1.41
CA ILE A 383 -16.80 7.84 -1.79
C ILE A 383 -16.92 6.94 -0.58
N LEU A 384 -15.84 6.72 0.17
CA LEU A 384 -15.83 5.71 1.24
C LEU A 384 -16.57 6.15 2.51
N PHE A 385 -16.25 7.32 3.05
CA PHE A 385 -16.82 7.84 4.30
C PHE A 385 -18.36 7.99 4.24
N PRO A 386 -18.96 8.52 3.15
CA PRO A 386 -20.41 8.67 3.05
C PRO A 386 -21.20 7.36 3.07
N LEU A 387 -20.56 6.21 2.79
CA LEU A 387 -21.20 4.89 2.89
C LEU A 387 -21.49 4.47 4.33
N GLY A 388 -20.90 5.16 5.32
CA GLY A 388 -21.20 4.95 6.73
C GLY A 388 -20.70 3.61 7.28
N GLY A 389 -21.44 3.06 8.24
CA GLY A 389 -21.07 1.86 8.98
C GLY A 389 -20.17 2.12 10.19
N SER A 390 -19.92 1.08 10.99
CA SER A 390 -19.18 1.18 12.25
C SER A 390 -17.71 1.63 12.09
N ALA A 391 -17.16 1.48 10.89
CA ALA A 391 -15.79 1.86 10.58
C ALA A 391 -15.64 3.28 10.00
N ALA A 392 -16.74 3.99 9.72
CA ALA A 392 -16.72 5.25 8.96
C ALA A 392 -15.77 6.30 9.55
N GLN A 393 -15.81 6.50 10.87
CA GLN A 393 -14.97 7.51 11.54
C GLN A 393 -13.46 7.23 11.37
N LEU A 394 -13.05 5.97 11.28
CA LEU A 394 -11.63 5.62 11.02
C LEU A 394 -11.18 5.99 9.60
N ASN A 395 -12.14 6.15 8.68
CA ASN A 395 -11.89 6.48 7.28
C ASN A 395 -12.09 7.97 6.99
N ASN A 396 -12.56 8.76 7.96
CA ASN A 396 -12.84 10.19 7.77
C ASN A 396 -11.53 10.97 7.60
N PRO A 397 -11.24 11.53 6.41
CA PRO A 397 -10.02 12.27 6.21
C PRO A 397 -10.11 13.73 6.71
N ASP A 398 -11.27 14.19 7.17
CA ASP A 398 -11.45 15.53 7.76
C ASP A 398 -11.30 15.54 9.29
N ASP A 399 -11.33 14.37 9.93
CA ASP A 399 -11.04 14.26 11.36
C ASP A 399 -9.53 14.43 11.58
N LYS A 400 -9.11 15.63 11.96
CA LYS A 400 -7.69 15.97 12.25
C LYS A 400 -7.04 15.10 13.33
N ASN A 401 -7.85 14.51 14.21
CA ASN A 401 -7.35 13.59 15.23
C ASN A 401 -7.46 12.12 14.79
N GLY A 402 -8.10 11.87 13.65
CA GLY A 402 -8.34 10.56 13.10
C GLY A 402 -7.06 9.92 12.55
N PRO A 403 -6.95 8.58 12.63
CA PRO A 403 -5.74 7.87 12.22
C PRO A 403 -5.45 8.03 10.73
N PHE A 404 -6.50 8.07 9.89
CA PHE A 404 -6.34 8.20 8.45
C PHE A 404 -5.88 9.60 8.03
N ARG A 405 -6.42 10.66 8.65
CA ARG A 405 -5.94 12.02 8.39
C ARG A 405 -4.47 12.19 8.77
N LYS A 406 -4.07 11.78 9.97
CA LYS A 406 -2.65 11.85 10.38
C LYS A 406 -1.73 11.02 9.46
N TYR A 407 -2.21 9.87 8.99
CA TYR A 407 -1.50 9.05 8.00
C TYR A 407 -1.24 9.82 6.69
N LEU A 408 -2.26 10.52 6.18
CA LEU A 408 -2.11 11.36 4.98
C LEU A 408 -1.16 12.53 5.23
N GLU A 409 -1.26 13.19 6.39
CA GLU A 409 -0.42 14.34 6.75
C GLU A 409 1.06 13.97 6.83
N LEU A 410 1.40 12.84 7.45
CA LEU A 410 2.78 12.39 7.53
C LEU A 410 3.36 12.04 6.15
N CYS A 411 2.53 11.58 5.21
CA CYS A 411 2.96 11.41 3.81
C CYS A 411 3.19 12.76 3.14
N ALA A 412 2.24 13.70 3.28
CA ALA A 412 2.31 15.03 2.68
C ALA A 412 3.53 15.84 3.13
N ILE A 413 3.90 15.75 4.42
CA ILE A 413 5.09 16.41 4.98
C ILE A 413 6.39 15.93 4.32
N GLN A 414 6.41 14.74 3.70
CA GLN A 414 7.55 14.26 2.90
C GLN A 414 7.60 14.88 1.49
N GLY A 415 6.80 15.91 1.22
CA GLY A 415 6.72 16.57 -0.10
C GLY A 415 5.82 15.83 -1.10
N ILE A 416 4.97 14.91 -0.63
CA ILE A 416 4.13 14.11 -1.50
C ILE A 416 2.70 14.63 -1.50
N GLY A 417 2.32 15.34 -2.57
CA GLY A 417 0.93 15.72 -2.80
C GLY A 417 0.38 16.74 -1.80
N THR A 418 -0.94 16.94 -1.82
CA THR A 418 -1.61 17.95 -0.99
C THR A 418 -2.86 17.46 -0.27
N LEU A 419 -3.11 18.05 0.90
CA LEU A 419 -4.36 17.94 1.66
C LEU A 419 -5.13 19.27 1.72
N ASP A 420 -4.59 20.30 1.08
CA ASP A 420 -5.25 21.60 0.95
C ASP A 420 -6.30 21.52 -0.15
N GLU A 421 -7.58 21.48 0.25
CA GLU A 421 -8.71 21.39 -0.68
C GLU A 421 -8.74 22.54 -1.69
N GLN A 422 -8.21 23.72 -1.36
CA GLN A 422 -8.14 24.85 -2.29
C GLN A 422 -7.18 24.57 -3.46
N LYS A 423 -6.22 23.66 -3.24
CA LYS A 423 -5.27 23.18 -4.25
C LYS A 423 -5.71 21.87 -4.92
N ILE A 424 -6.91 21.38 -4.64
CA ILE A 424 -7.45 20.15 -5.25
C ILE A 424 -8.56 20.51 -6.24
N LYS A 425 -8.31 20.25 -7.53
CA LYS A 425 -9.29 20.42 -8.60
C LYS A 425 -9.88 19.08 -9.01
N ILE A 426 -11.20 18.96 -8.98
CA ILE A 426 -11.92 17.76 -9.39
C ILE A 426 -12.45 17.94 -10.81
N LEU A 427 -12.12 16.99 -11.69
CA LEU A 427 -12.71 16.87 -13.02
C LEU A 427 -13.54 15.60 -13.06
N SER A 428 -14.87 15.75 -13.02
CA SER A 428 -15.80 14.62 -12.95
C SER A 428 -16.61 14.45 -14.24
N ARG A 429 -16.81 13.18 -14.64
CA ARG A 429 -17.62 12.78 -15.81
C ARG A 429 -18.37 11.47 -15.55
N ASP A 430 -19.52 11.34 -16.19
CA ASP A 430 -20.20 10.06 -16.37
C ASP A 430 -19.83 9.43 -17.70
N SER A 431 -19.40 8.16 -17.70
CA SER A 431 -19.02 7.46 -18.95
C SER A 431 -20.19 7.14 -19.87
N HIS A 432 -21.43 7.25 -19.39
CA HIS A 432 -22.62 7.06 -20.23
C HIS A 432 -22.96 8.28 -21.09
N TYR A 433 -22.37 9.44 -20.84
CA TYR A 433 -22.59 10.65 -21.63
C TYR A 433 -21.45 10.84 -22.65
N GLY A 434 -21.65 10.31 -23.85
CA GLY A 434 -20.74 10.49 -24.99
C GLY A 434 -20.65 9.27 -25.90
N GLN A 435 -21.74 8.94 -26.60
CA GLN A 435 -21.68 8.42 -27.96
C GLN A 435 -22.11 9.51 -28.92
#